data_AF-A0A166PYS8-F1
#
_entry.id   AF-A0A166PYS8-F1
#
_cell.length_a   1.000
_cell.length_b   1.000
_cell.length_c   1.000
_cell.angle_alpha   90.00
_cell.angle_beta   90.00
_cell.angle_gamma   90.00
#
_symmetry.space_group_name_H-M   'P 1'
#
loop_
_entity.id
_entity.type
_entity.pdbx_description
1 polymer ?
#
loop_
_entity_poly.entity_id
_entity_poly.type
_entity_poly.pdbx_seq_one_letter_code
_entity_poly.pdbx_strand_id
1 'polypeptide(L)'
;MIFFSGYHTVTQPKLITLRDQLLAADSGLATRYSSVLKLSTIITGSTSSSWELYFDPKGAAYYLYGALLNSGAVVFIRQDKNMGFATALHELTRQV
;
A
#
# COMPACT_ATOMS: atom_id res chain seq x y z
N MET A 1 -5.10 5.74 3.01
CA MET A 1 -4.40 5.14 1.85
C MET A 1 -4.31 3.65 2.07
N ILE A 2 -4.74 2.87 1.08
CA ILE A 2 -4.74 1.41 1.10
C ILE A 2 -3.65 0.91 0.15
N PHE A 3 -2.83 -0.02 0.61
CA PHE A 3 -1.81 -0.67 -0.19
C PHE A 3 -2.19 -2.13 -0.41
N PHE A 4 -2.25 -2.54 -1.67
CA PHE A 4 -2.33 -3.95 -2.05
C PHE A 4 -0.89 -4.43 -2.26
N SER A 5 -0.38 -5.21 -1.32
CA SER A 5 1.00 -5.69 -1.39
C SER A 5 1.27 -6.51 -2.64
N GLY A 6 0.33 -7.33 -3.12
CA GLY A 6 0.60 -8.39 -4.09
C GLY A 6 1.41 -9.54 -3.46
N TYR A 7 1.90 -10.45 -4.31
CA TYR A 7 2.74 -11.57 -3.90
C TYR A 7 4.06 -11.08 -3.30
N HIS A 8 4.32 -11.53 -2.07
CA HIS A 8 5.48 -11.11 -1.29
C HIS A 8 6.81 -11.21 -2.06
N THR A 9 7.04 -12.31 -2.78
CA THR A 9 8.26 -12.55 -3.56
C THR A 9 8.51 -11.52 -4.67
N VAL A 10 7.47 -10.84 -5.15
CA VAL A 10 7.55 -9.91 -6.29
C VAL A 10 7.57 -8.46 -5.83
N THR A 11 6.85 -8.14 -4.76
CA THR A 11 6.53 -6.76 -4.39
C THR A 11 7.16 -6.31 -3.08
N GLN A 12 7.67 -7.24 -2.26
CA GLN A 12 8.27 -6.92 -0.96
C GLN A 12 9.35 -5.84 -1.03
N PRO A 13 10.35 -5.88 -1.94
CA PRO A 13 11.38 -4.84 -1.98
C PRO A 13 10.78 -3.45 -2.22
N LYS A 14 9.81 -3.35 -3.14
CA LYS A 14 9.16 -2.09 -3.50
C LYS A 14 8.28 -1.55 -2.37
N LEU A 15 7.59 -2.43 -1.63
CA LEU A 15 6.81 -2.04 -0.46
C LEU A 15 7.68 -1.52 0.66
N ILE A 16 8.86 -2.12 0.88
CA ILE A 16 9.84 -1.64 1.86
C ILE A 16 10.32 -0.25 1.45
N THR A 17 10.76 -0.07 0.20
CA THR A 17 11.19 1.24 -0.31
C THR A 17 10.09 2.30 -0.18
N LEU A 18 8.86 1.98 -0.57
CA LEU A 18 7.73 2.91 -0.45
C LEU A 18 7.43 3.25 1.01
N ARG A 19 7.49 2.26 1.91
CA ARG A 19 7.34 2.46 3.34
C ARG A 19 8.40 3.43 3.88
N ASP A 20 9.65 3.21 3.53
CA ASP A 20 10.77 4.03 4.02
C ASP A 20 10.63 5.47 3.51
N GLN A 21 10.22 5.66 2.25
CA GLN A 21 9.91 6.98 1.69
C GLN A 21 8.73 7.67 2.40
N LEU A 22 7.65 6.93 2.71
CA LEU A 22 6.49 7.49 3.39
C LEU A 22 6.77 7.88 4.84
N LEU A 23 7.65 7.13 5.52
CA LEU A 23 8.02 7.31 6.92
C LEU A 23 9.32 8.10 7.14
N ALA A 24 9.92 8.63 6.08
CA ALA A 24 11.12 9.47 6.19
C ALA A 24 10.85 10.62 7.19
N ALA A 25 11.79 10.85 8.11
CA ALA A 25 11.57 11.71 9.28
C ALA A 25 11.18 13.15 8.93
N ASP A 26 11.79 13.72 7.88
CA ASP A 26 11.66 15.16 7.58
C ASP A 26 10.86 15.46 6.29
N SER A 27 10.65 14.45 5.45
CA SER A 27 9.99 14.61 4.14
C SER A 27 8.91 13.58 3.85
N GLY A 28 8.77 12.57 4.73
CA GLY A 28 7.81 11.50 4.56
C GLY A 28 6.38 12.00 4.66
N LEU A 29 5.57 11.69 3.65
CA LEU A 29 4.17 12.12 3.60
C LEU A 29 3.39 11.63 4.83
N ALA A 30 3.64 10.39 5.27
CA ALA A 30 2.97 9.82 6.43
C ALA A 30 3.48 10.41 7.74
N THR A 31 4.75 10.80 7.82
CA THR A 31 5.30 11.53 8.96
C THR A 31 4.66 12.91 9.08
N ARG A 32 4.63 13.67 7.97
CA ARG A 32 4.12 15.04 7.92
C ARG A 32 2.61 15.14 8.18
N TYR A 33 1.84 14.15 7.71
CA TYR A 33 0.38 14.14 7.80
C TYR A 33 -0.16 13.01 8.67
N SER A 34 0.60 12.57 9.68
CA SER A 34 0.27 11.42 10.54
C SER A 34 -1.11 11.49 11.21
N SER A 35 -1.62 12.70 11.48
CA SER A 35 -2.95 12.91 12.08
C SER A 35 -4.11 12.74 11.09
N VAL A 36 -3.86 12.82 9.78
CA VAL A 36 -4.89 12.81 8.73
C VAL A 36 -4.75 11.60 7.82
N LEU A 37 -3.53 11.13 7.58
CA LEU A 37 -3.23 10.04 6.69
C LEU A 37 -3.17 8.72 7.47
N LYS A 38 -4.19 7.89 7.29
CA LYS A 38 -4.16 6.49 7.74
C LYS A 38 -3.58 5.60 6.65
N LEU A 39 -2.64 4.73 7.02
CA LEU A 39 -2.03 3.75 6.13
C LEU A 39 -2.53 2.36 6.49
N SER A 40 -3.07 1.64 5.50
CA SER A 40 -3.58 0.27 5.68
C SER A 40 -3.03 -0.62 4.57
N THR A 41 -2.49 -1.79 4.89
CA THR A 41 -1.92 -2.69 3.87
C THR A 41 -2.69 -4.02 3.86
N ILE A 42 -3.17 -4.40 2.68
CA ILE A 42 -3.79 -5.68 2.42
C ILE A 42 -2.70 -6.63 1.91
N ILE A 43 -2.49 -7.73 2.62
CA ILE A 43 -1.42 -8.68 2.35
C ILE A 43 -1.98 -10.07 2.11
N THR A 44 -1.48 -10.73 1.07
CA THR A 44 -1.65 -12.16 0.88
C THR A 44 -0.58 -12.90 1.68
N GLY A 45 -0.95 -13.57 2.78
CA GLY A 45 0.00 -14.32 3.63
C GLY A 45 -0.03 -13.91 5.10
N SER A 46 1.11 -13.97 5.81
CA SER A 46 1.27 -13.56 7.22
C SER A 46 2.46 -12.60 7.40
N THR A 47 2.39 -11.68 8.37
CA THR A 47 3.48 -10.71 8.67
C THR A 47 3.39 -10.12 10.08
N SER A 48 4.53 -9.70 10.62
CA SER A 48 4.71 -9.06 11.93
C SER A 48 5.04 -7.56 11.79
N SER A 49 4.09 -6.73 11.33
CA SER A 49 4.28 -5.28 11.18
C SER A 49 3.34 -4.48 12.09
N SER A 50 3.77 -3.30 12.51
CA SER A 50 2.99 -2.31 13.27
C SER A 50 1.93 -1.55 12.45
N TRP A 51 1.71 -1.96 11.21
CA TRP A 51 0.70 -1.40 10.31
C TRP A 51 -0.66 -2.04 10.60
N GLU A 52 -1.76 -1.35 10.28
CA GLU A 52 -3.05 -2.04 10.16
C GLU A 52 -2.97 -2.97 8.94
N LEU A 53 -2.70 -4.24 9.25
CA LEU A 53 -2.55 -5.31 8.27
C LEU A 53 -3.88 -6.03 8.12
N TYR A 54 -4.38 -6.06 6.90
CA TYR A 54 -5.56 -6.82 6.54
C TYR A 54 -5.11 -8.05 5.75
N PHE A 55 -5.43 -9.23 6.27
CA PHE A 55 -5.04 -10.49 5.63
C PHE A 55 -6.08 -10.91 4.59
N ASP A 56 -5.64 -11.09 3.36
CA ASP A 56 -6.44 -11.64 2.27
C ASP A 56 -5.80 -12.92 1.72
N PRO A 57 -5.84 -14.03 2.47
CA PRO A 57 -5.11 -15.25 2.13
C PRO A 57 -5.61 -15.90 0.83
N LYS A 58 -6.86 -15.63 0.44
CA LYS A 58 -7.48 -16.18 -0.79
C LYS A 58 -7.45 -15.20 -1.96
N GLY A 59 -6.92 -13.99 -1.79
CA GLY A 59 -6.91 -12.95 -2.82
C GLY A 59 -8.30 -12.44 -3.20
N ALA A 60 -9.30 -12.59 -2.32
CA ALA A 60 -10.68 -12.19 -2.59
C ALA A 60 -10.82 -10.67 -2.74
N ALA A 61 -10.12 -9.90 -1.91
CA ALA A 61 -10.06 -8.44 -2.03
C ALA A 61 -9.31 -8.02 -3.30
N TYR A 62 -8.22 -8.70 -3.65
CA TYR A 62 -7.50 -8.43 -4.91
C TYR A 62 -8.40 -8.61 -6.13
N TYR A 63 -9.16 -9.71 -6.18
CA TYR A 63 -10.13 -9.97 -7.23
C TYR A 63 -11.24 -8.91 -7.27
N LEU A 64 -11.86 -8.62 -6.12
CA LEU A 64 -12.99 -7.70 -6.02
C LEU A 64 -12.61 -6.26 -6.40
N TYR A 65 -11.40 -5.84 -6.06
CA TYR A 65 -10.90 -4.48 -6.35
C TYR A 65 -10.06 -4.40 -7.64
N GLY A 66 -9.96 -5.50 -8.42
CA GLY A 66 -9.21 -5.52 -9.67
C GLY A 66 -7.70 -5.31 -9.52
N ALA A 67 -7.14 -5.54 -8.32
CA ALA A 67 -5.72 -5.41 -8.06
C ALA A 67 -4.97 -6.67 -8.51
N LEU A 68 -3.92 -6.51 -9.32
CA LEU A 68 -3.12 -7.63 -9.78
C LEU A 68 -2.11 -8.07 -8.71
N LEU A 69 -2.13 -9.36 -8.36
CA LEU A 69 -1.21 -9.94 -7.37
C LEU A 69 0.26 -9.79 -7.77
N ASN A 70 0.57 -9.80 -9.06
CA ASN A 70 1.95 -9.71 -9.55
C ASN A 70 2.52 -8.28 -9.51
N SER A 71 1.68 -7.25 -9.44
CA SER A 71 2.13 -5.86 -9.45
C SER A 71 1.84 -5.10 -8.16
N GLY A 72 0.89 -5.58 -7.36
CA GLY A 72 0.33 -4.81 -6.26
C GLY A 72 -0.34 -3.52 -6.75
N ALA A 73 -0.84 -2.72 -5.81
CA ALA A 73 -1.43 -1.41 -6.10
C ALA A 73 -1.36 -0.49 -4.89
N VAL A 74 -1.41 0.81 -5.13
CA VAL A 74 -1.66 1.83 -4.11
C VAL A 74 -2.96 2.54 -4.45
N VAL A 75 -3.86 2.58 -3.49
CA VAL A 75 -5.19 3.18 -3.63
C VAL A 75 -5.34 4.28 -2.60
N PHE A 76 -5.60 5.49 -3.07
CA PHE A 76 -5.93 6.61 -2.21
C PHE A 76 -7.44 6.72 -2.07
N ILE A 77 -7.93 6.64 -0.84
CA ILE A 77 -9.33 6.86 -0.48
C ILE A 77 -9.42 8.18 0.27
N ARG A 78 -10.29 9.07 -0.21
CA ARG A 78 -10.61 10.36 0.40
C ARG A 78 -11.46 10.18 1.66
N GLN A 79 -11.57 11.24 2.47
CA GLN A 79 -12.40 11.20 3.69
C GLN A 79 -13.89 10.96 3.43
N ASP A 80 -14.38 11.33 2.24
CA ASP A 80 -15.75 11.07 1.77
C ASP A 80 -15.98 9.60 1.33
N LYS A 81 -14.99 8.72 1.58
CA LYS A 81 -15.00 7.29 1.25
C LYS A 81 -14.99 7.00 -0.25
N ASN A 82 -14.77 8.01 -1.10
CA ASN A 82 -14.58 7.82 -2.53
C ASN A 82 -13.12 7.57 -2.87
N MET A 83 -12.89 6.79 -3.92
CA MET A 83 -11.56 6.63 -4.51
C MET A 83 -11.09 7.97 -5.08
N GLY A 84 -9.91 8.42 -4.67
CA GLY A 84 -9.25 9.57 -5.26
C GLY A 84 -8.41 9.16 -6.47
N PHE A 85 -7.49 8.21 -6.28
CA PHE A 85 -6.69 7.64 -7.35
C PHE A 85 -6.22 6.22 -7.00
N ALA A 86 -5.79 5.48 -8.02
CA ALA A 86 -5.11 4.20 -7.88
C ALA A 86 -3.96 4.11 -8.89
N THR A 87 -2.85 3.50 -8.49
CA THR A 87 -1.66 3.30 -9.34
C THR A 87 -0.99 1.98 -8.99
N ALA A 88 -0.31 1.37 -9.96
CA ALA A 88 0.41 0.13 -9.72
C ALA A 88 1.69 0.42 -8.92
N LEU A 89 2.10 -0.49 -8.04
CA LEU A 89 3.25 -0.28 -7.16
C LEU A 89 4.56 0.02 -7.94
N HIS A 90 4.69 -0.51 -9.16
CA HIS A 90 5.87 -0.32 -10.01
C HIS A 90 5.96 1.07 -10.66
N GLU A 91 4.86 1.81 -10.73
CA GLU A 91 4.84 3.15 -11.31
C GLU A 91 5.42 4.18 -10.32
N LEU A 92 5.35 3.90 -9.02
CA LEU A 92 5.83 4.76 -7.95
C LEU A 92 7.36 4.86 -7.88
N THR A 93 8.09 3.85 -8.37
CA THR A 93 9.56 3.85 -8.40
C THR A 93 10.17 4.67 -9.55
N ARG A 94 9.36 5.17 -10.50
CA ARG A 94 9.85 5.94 -11.65
C ARG A 94 9.95 7.45 -11.43
N GLN A 95 9.53 7.95 -10.26
CA GLN A 95 9.64 9.37 -9.91
C GLN A 95 10.78 9.57 -8.91
N VAL A 96 12.01 9.59 -9.43
CA VAL A 96 13.18 10.23 -8.82
C VAL A 96 13.85 11.05 -9.89
#